data_AF-A0AB37JIA8-F1
#
_entry.id   AF-A0AB37JIA8-F1
#
_cell.length_a   1.000
_cell.length_b   1.000
_cell.length_c   1.000
_cell.angle_alpha   90.00
_cell.angle_beta   90.00
_cell.angle_gamma   90.00
#
_symmetry.space_group_name_H-M   'P 1'
#
loop_
_entity.id
_entity.type
_entity.pdbx_description
1 polymer ?
#
loop_
_entity_poly.entity_id
_entity_poly.type
_entity_poly.pdbx_seq_one_letter_code
_entity_poly.pdbx_strand_id
1 'polypeptide(L)' 'MKEIIKEIVSKNKRYKVQVIKRNNGFFTTEVFAWFLDYEYEYWAPIKQGISLIDTEKHAIAIAMEDLKVYSGEND' A
#
# COMPACT_ATOMS: atom_id res chain seq x y z
N MET A 1 -12.03 -8.70 10.16
CA MET A 1 -12.00 -7.48 9.33
C MET A 1 -10.57 -7.00 9.28
N LYS A 2 -10.06 -6.62 8.10
CA LYS A 2 -8.75 -5.97 7.99
C LYS A 2 -8.93 -4.51 8.39
N GLU A 3 -8.15 -4.02 9.35
CA GLU A 3 -8.20 -2.60 9.76
C GLU A 3 -7.15 -1.83 8.94
N ILE A 4 -7.59 -0.90 8.11
CA ILE A 4 -6.69 -0.03 7.34
C ILE A 4 -6.30 1.14 8.24
N ILE A 5 -5.04 1.19 8.64
CA ILE A 5 -4.51 2.24 9.53
C ILE A 5 -4.08 3.47 8.73
N LYS A 6 -3.52 3.25 7.54
CA LYS A 6 -3.07 4.31 6.65
C LYS A 6 -3.28 3.93 5.21
N GLU A 7 -3.76 4.87 4.41
CA GLU A 7 -3.72 4.80 2.95
C GLU A 7 -2.97 6.03 2.44
N ILE A 8 -2.06 5.82 1.48
CA ILE A 8 -1.28 6.90 0.86
C ILE A 8 -1.34 6.69 -0.65
N VAL A 9 -1.72 7.73 -1.37
CA VAL A 9 -1.77 7.75 -2.84
C VAL A 9 -0.57 8.56 -3.35
N SER A 10 0.10 8.03 -4.36
CA SER A 10 1.19 8.71 -5.09
C SER A 10 0.72 10.02 -5.75
N LYS A 11 1.65 10.94 -6.03
CA LYS A 11 1.33 12.25 -6.64
C LYS A 11 0.70 12.08 -8.03
N ASN A 12 1.19 11.11 -8.81
CA ASN A 12 0.68 10.78 -10.13
C ASN A 12 -0.66 10.02 -10.11
N LYS A 13 -1.17 9.68 -8.92
CA LYS A 13 -2.44 8.99 -8.68
C LYS A 13 -2.56 7.61 -9.33
N ARG A 14 -1.45 7.01 -9.79
CA ARG A 14 -1.44 5.68 -10.40
C ARG A 14 -1.09 4.57 -9.41
N TYR A 15 -0.59 4.93 -8.24
CA TYR A 15 -0.25 3.97 -7.19
C TYR A 15 -0.78 4.42 -5.84
N LYS A 16 -1.15 3.45 -5.02
CA LYS A 16 -1.40 3.67 -3.60
C LYS A 16 -0.85 2.52 -2.77
N VAL A 17 -0.60 2.80 -1.50
CA VAL A 17 -0.20 1.80 -0.52
C VAL A 17 -1.13 1.86 0.68
N GLN A 18 -1.44 0.70 1.24
CA GLN A 18 -2.22 0.55 2.47
C GLN A 18 -1.37 -0.10 3.55
N VAL A 19 -1.41 0.47 4.76
CA VAL A 19 -0.91 -0.16 5.99
C VAL A 19 -2.10 -0.79 6.71
N ILE A 20 -2.03 -2.09 6.93
CA ILE A 20 -3.14 -2.90 7.44
C ILE A 20 -2.71 -3.51 8.77
N LYS A 21 -3.50 -3.28 9.82
CA LYS A 21 -3.34 -3.97 11.10
C LYS A 21 -4.11 -5.29 11.07
N ARG A 22 -3.43 -6.35 11.47
CA ARG A 22 -3.96 -7.72 11.53
C ARG A 22 -4.47 -8.02 12.93
N ASN A 23 -5.34 -9.03 13.04
CA ASN A 23 -5.90 -9.46 14.32
C ASN A 23 -4.84 -9.95 15.33
N ASN A 24 -3.66 -10.35 14.86
CA ASN A 24 -2.55 -10.80 15.70
C ASN A 24 -1.66 -9.64 16.21
N GLY A 25 -2.07 -8.39 16.02
CA GLY A 25 -1.34 -7.20 16.48
C GLY A 25 -0.20 -6.74 15.55
N PHE A 26 0.16 -7.55 14.55
CA PHE A 26 1.15 -7.20 13.54
C PHE A 26 0.55 -6.41 12.39
N PHE A 27 1.41 -5.84 11.57
CA PHE A 27 1.07 -5.03 10.41
C PHE A 27 1.52 -5.72 9.12
N THR A 28 0.86 -5.35 8.03
CA THR A 28 1.22 -5.70 6.64
C THR A 28 1.03 -4.48 5.76
N THR A 29 1.81 -4.40 4.69
CA THR A 29 1.63 -3.39 3.64
C THR A 29 1.11 -4.04 2.36
N GLU A 30 0.21 -3.37 1.65
CA GLU A 30 -0.29 -3.78 0.33
C GLU A 30 -0.17 -2.61 -0.65
N VAL A 31 0.42 -2.83 -1.83
CA VAL A 31 0.54 -1.81 -2.88
C VAL A 31 -0.46 -2.12 -3.99
N PHE A 32 -1.13 -1.08 -4.47
CA PHE A 32 -2.09 -1.14 -5.55
C PHE A 32 -1.68 -0.19 -6.67
N ALA A 33 -1.96 -0.59 -7.91
CA ALA A 33 -1.91 0.29 -9.07
C ALA A 33 -3.34 0.58 -9.58
N TRP A 34 -3.52 1.76 -10.14
CA TRP A 34 -4.75 2.19 -10.78
C TRP A 34 -4.78 1.66 -12.21
N PHE A 35 -5.83 0.92 -12.54
CA PHE A 35 -6.05 0.40 -13.88
C PHE A 35 -7.34 0.98 -14.45
N LEU A 36 -7.28 1.26 -15.75
CA LEU A 36 -8.42 1.55 -16.59
C LEU A 36 -8.51 0.41 -17.60
N ASP A 37 -9.52 -0.44 -17.47
CA ASP A 37 -9.78 -1.56 -18.37
C ASP A 37 -11.14 -1.36 -19.06
N TYR A 38 -11.08 -0.90 -20.32
CA TYR A 38 -12.23 -0.43 -21.10
C TYR A 38 -13.08 0.60 -20.35
N GLU A 39 -14.16 0.17 -19.69
CA GLU A 39 -15.12 1.01 -18.96
C GLU A 39 -14.98 0.89 -17.43
N TYR A 40 -14.04 0.08 -16.94
CA TYR A 40 -13.85 -0.16 -15.52
C TYR A 40 -12.58 0.49 -14.99
N GLU A 41 -12.74 1.29 -13.95
CA GLU A 41 -11.67 1.90 -13.18
C GLU A 41 -11.54 1.19 -11.84
N TYR A 42 -10.35 0.65 -11.53
CA TYR A 42 -10.14 -0.07 -10.29
C TYR A 42 -8.70 -0.03 -9.79
N TRP A 43 -8.55 -0.21 -8.48
CA TRP A 43 -7.27 -0.47 -7.84
C TRP A 43 -6.98 -1.97 -7.85
N ALA A 44 -5.91 -2.39 -8.51
CA ALA A 44 -5.46 -3.78 -8.50
C ALA A 44 -4.24 -3.95 -7.57
N PRO A 45 -4.20 -4.96 -6.69
CA PRO A 45 -3.04 -5.22 -5.86
C PRO A 45 -1.87 -5.71 -6.71
N ILE A 46 -0.73 -5.02 -6.63
CA ILE A 46 0.52 -5.38 -7.33
C ILE A 46 1.60 -5.92 -6.38
N LYS A 47 1.45 -5.65 -5.07
CA LYS A 47 2.24 -6.25 -4.00
C LYS A 47 1.34 -6.56 -2.82
N GLN A 48 1.33 -7.81 -2.39
CA GLN A 48 0.58 -8.23 -1.20
C GLN A 48 1.55 -8.43 -0.02
N GLY A 49 1.11 -8.11 1.19
CA GLY A 49 1.93 -8.15 2.40
C GLY A 49 2.30 -9.57 2.82
N ILE A 50 3.43 -10.09 2.34
CA ILE A 50 3.97 -11.39 2.75
C ILE A 50 4.69 -11.29 4.11
N SER A 51 5.16 -10.10 4.49
CA SER A 51 5.91 -9.86 5.73
C SER A 51 5.03 -9.48 6.91
N LEU A 52 5.34 -10.00 8.10
CA LEU A 52 4.77 -9.53 9.36
C LEU A 52 5.64 -8.39 9.89
N ILE A 53 5.04 -7.22 10.08
CA ILE A 53 5.73 -6.01 10.56
C ILE A 53 5.30 -5.74 12.00
N ASP A 54 6.27 -5.46 12.85
CA ASP A 54 6.16 -5.39 14.30
C ASP A 54 5.50 -4.11 14.81
N THR A 55 5.71 -2.97 14.14
CA THR A 55 5.19 -1.67 14.58
C THR A 55 4.54 -0.88 13.46
N GLU A 56 3.56 -0.03 13.81
CA GLU A 56 2.90 0.87 12.86
C GLU A 56 3.90 1.82 12.17
N LYS A 57 4.84 2.40 12.95
CA LYS A 57 5.86 3.30 12.43
C LYS A 57 6.73 2.62 11.37
N HIS A 58 7.16 1.38 11.63
CA HIS A 58 7.95 0.61 10.68
C HIS A 58 7.12 0.25 9.45
N ALA A 59 5.85 -0.11 9.63
CA ALA A 59 4.96 -0.42 8.52
C ALA A 59 4.70 0.80 7.61
N ILE A 60 4.56 2.00 8.19
CA ILE A 60 4.43 3.25 7.43
C ILE A 60 5.73 3.55 6.65
N ALA A 61 6.90 3.36 7.27
CA ALA A 61 8.19 3.56 6.59
C ALA A 61 8.33 2.62 5.38
N ILE A 62 8.04 1.32 5.55
CA ILE A 62 8.04 0.34 4.45
C ILE A 62 7.02 0.74 3.39
N ALA A 63 5.81 1.14 3.79
CA ALA A 63 4.76 1.54 2.85
C ALA A 63 5.19 2.73 1.99
N MET A 64 5.82 3.74 2.59
CA MET A 64 6.33 4.90 1.85
C MET A 64 7.46 4.53 0.89
N GLU A 65 8.38 3.66 1.31
CA GLU A 65 9.46 3.18 0.44
C GLU A 65 8.92 2.36 -0.73
N ASP A 66 7.99 1.44 -0.46
CA ASP A 66 7.27 0.70 -1.51
C ASP A 66 6.58 1.66 -2.48
N LEU A 67 5.85 2.65 -1.97
CA LEU A 67 5.13 3.59 -2.81
C LEU A 67 6.08 4.35 -3.74
N LYS A 68 7.25 4.79 -3.25
CA LYS A 68 8.29 5.45 -4.04
C LYS A 68 8.87 4.53 -5.11
N VAL A 69 9.19 3.29 -4.75
CA VAL A 69 9.74 2.28 -5.68
C VAL A 69 8.77 2.02 -6.84
N TYR A 70 7.47 1.84 -6.56
CA TYR A 70 6.48 1.56 -7.60
C TYR A 70 6.05 2.80 -8.38
N SER A 71 5.96 3.98 -7.73
CA SER A 71 5.54 5.20 -8.40
C SER A 71 6.66 5.85 -9.23
N GLY A 72 7.92 5.56 -8.91
CA GLY A 72 9.09 6.24 -9.47
C GLY A 72 9.23 7.70 -9.00
N GLU A 73 8.46 8.10 -7.98
CA GLU A 73 8.50 9.46 -7.44
C GLU A 73 9.64 9.57 -6.44
N ASN A 74 10.61 10.45 -6.75
CA ASN A 74 11.56 10.94 -5.77
C ASN A 74 11.01 12.22 -5.13
N ASP A 75 11.26 12.38 -3.83
CA ASP A 75 10.82 13.56 -3.05
C ASP A 75 11.39 14.87 -3.61
#